data_AF-A0A7V1N7F0-F1
#
_entry.id   AF-A0A7V1N7F0-F1
#
_cell.length_a   1.000
_cell.length_b   1.000
_cell.length_c   1.000
_cell.angle_alpha   90.00
_cell.angle_beta   90.00
_cell.angle_gamma   90.00
#
_symmetry.space_group_name_H-M   'P 1'
#
loop_
_entity.id
_entity.type
_entity.pdbx_description
1 polymer ?
#
loop_
_entity_poly.entity_id
_entity_poly.type
_entity_poly.pdbx_seq_one_letter_code
_entity_poly.pdbx_strand_id
1 'polypeptide(L)'
;MSRSLRFTGQVRGLLDRKLGQGDDVRGLGLKPGIVWARSDRGRISADFEALWIETKSEVLPFELADGRPEGRNGRGNLRADYRIGGNLTARAVYTLRLDANRAAVHIARVEVSAFF
;
A
#
# COMPACT_ATOMS: atom_id res chain seq x y z
N MET A 1 -18.35 -12.45 22.19
CA MET A 1 -17.72 -12.45 20.85
C MET A 1 -17.36 -11.01 20.49
N SER A 2 -16.07 -10.69 20.29
CA SER A 2 -15.61 -9.32 20.01
C SER A 2 -15.37 -9.12 18.51
N ARG A 3 -15.90 -8.02 17.97
CA ARG A 3 -15.65 -7.54 16.61
C ARG A 3 -14.89 -6.23 16.73
N SER A 4 -13.84 -6.05 15.93
CA SER A 4 -13.11 -4.78 15.88
C SER A 4 -13.00 -4.32 14.44
N LEU A 5 -13.36 -3.06 14.21
CA LEU A 5 -13.13 -2.35 12.96
C LEU A 5 -12.23 -1.17 13.28
N ARG A 6 -11.13 -1.05 12.54
CA ARG A 6 -10.19 0.06 12.68
C ARG A 6 -9.97 0.69 11.32
N PHE A 7 -10.14 2.00 11.27
CA PHE A 7 -9.73 2.82 10.15
C PHE A 7 -8.47 3.57 10.52
N THR A 8 -7.53 3.65 9.59
CA THR A 8 -6.31 4.43 9.73
C THR A 8 -6.15 5.29 8.49
N GLY A 9 -5.92 6.59 8.66
CA GLY A 9 -5.57 7.48 7.57
C GLY A 9 -4.29 8.20 7.93
N GLN A 10 -3.30 8.17 7.05
CA GLN A 10 -2.11 9.00 7.17
C GLN A 10 -2.01 9.89 5.94
N VAL A 11 -1.92 11.19 6.16
CA VAL A 11 -1.55 12.16 5.13
C VAL A 11 -0.07 12.45 5.33
N ARG A 12 0.73 12.12 4.32
CA ARG A 12 2.16 12.45 4.29
C ARG A 12 2.34 13.50 3.20
N GLY A 13 2.18 14.77 3.56
CA GLY A 13 2.72 15.85 2.72
C GLY A 13 4.20 15.93 3.02
N LEU A 14 5.08 15.55 2.09
CA LEU A 14 6.53 15.73 2.20
C LEU A 14 7.27 15.05 1.04
N LEU A 15 7.50 15.83 -0.01
CA LEU A 15 8.83 16.05 -0.56
C LEU A 15 8.86 17.55 -0.86
N ASP A 16 9.53 18.34 -0.03
CA ASP A 16 10.03 19.67 -0.40
C ASP A 16 11.49 19.64 0.08
N ARG A 17 12.22 18.68 -0.46
CA ARG A 17 13.62 18.42 -0.11
C ARG A 17 14.45 19.19 -1.11
N LYS A 18 14.89 20.37 -0.71
CA LYS A 18 15.92 21.13 -1.44
C LYS A 18 17.27 20.45 -1.20
N LEU A 19 17.67 19.55 -2.10
CA LEU A 19 19.10 19.32 -2.30
C LEU A 19 19.64 20.58 -2.99
N GLY A 20 20.80 21.07 -2.52
CA GLY A 20 21.34 22.37 -2.91
C GLY A 20 21.31 22.61 -4.41
N GLN A 21 20.94 23.84 -4.78
CA GLN A 21 20.92 24.42 -6.13
C GLN A 21 19.89 23.80 -7.11
N GLY A 22 18.66 24.32 -7.08
CA GLY A 22 17.79 24.38 -8.27
C GLY A 22 16.66 23.36 -8.40
N ASP A 23 16.75 22.20 -7.74
CA ASP A 23 15.74 21.15 -7.92
C ASP A 23 14.61 21.24 -6.87
N ASP A 24 13.43 21.67 -7.32
CA ASP A 24 12.17 21.69 -6.56
C ASP A 24 11.37 20.41 -6.90
N VAL A 25 11.39 19.43 -6.00
CA VAL A 25 10.56 18.21 -6.08
C VAL A 25 9.44 18.35 -5.08
N ARG A 26 8.20 18.28 -5.55
CA ARG A 26 6.99 18.37 -4.73
C ARG A 26 6.26 17.04 -4.72
N GLY A 27 5.76 16.65 -3.55
CA GLY A 27 4.97 15.44 -3.47
C GLY A 27 3.91 15.42 -2.38
N LEU A 28 2.74 14.88 -2.75
CA LEU A 28 1.63 14.61 -1.84
C LEU A 28 1.45 13.09 -1.73
N GLY A 29 1.48 12.57 -0.50
CA GLY A 29 1.20 11.17 -0.19
C GLY A 29 -0.07 11.01 0.65
N LEU A 30 -0.94 10.08 0.26
CA LEU A 30 -2.11 9.67 1.03
C LEU A 30 -2.04 8.17 1.29
N LYS A 31 -2.23 7.76 2.54
CA LYS A 31 -2.19 6.36 2.95
C LYS A 31 -3.41 5.96 3.79
N PRO A 32 -4.57 5.73 3.17
CA PRO A 32 -5.71 5.12 3.84
C PRO A 32 -5.46 3.64 4.13
N GLY A 33 -6.06 3.16 5.21
CA GLY A 33 -6.03 1.77 5.62
C GLY A 33 -7.25 1.40 6.44
N ILE A 34 -7.66 0.15 6.31
CA ILE A 34 -8.78 -0.44 7.04
C ILE A 34 -8.38 -1.82 7.52
N VAL A 35 -8.74 -2.12 8.75
CA VAL A 35 -8.60 -3.46 9.34
C VAL A 35 -9.91 -3.85 9.96
N TRP A 36 -10.45 -4.96 9.50
CA TRP A 36 -11.58 -5.64 10.11
C TRP A 36 -11.10 -6.95 10.71
N ALA A 37 -11.41 -7.20 11.97
CA ALA A 37 -11.03 -8.44 12.63
C ALA A 37 -12.19 -8.98 13.46
N ARG A 38 -12.30 -10.31 13.42
CA ARG A 38 -13.25 -11.09 14.19
C ARG A 38 -12.47 -12.22 14.86
N SER A 39 -12.37 -12.18 16.19
CA SER A 39 -11.45 -13.01 16.98
C SER A 39 -11.61 -14.53 16.75
N ASP A 40 -12.80 -14.99 16.36
CA ASP A 40 -13.15 -16.40 16.12
C ASP A 40 -13.07 -16.83 14.65
N ARG A 41 -12.98 -15.89 13.70
CA ARG A 41 -13.08 -16.21 12.26
C ARG A 41 -11.97 -15.66 11.38
N GLY A 42 -11.27 -14.61 11.80
CA GLY A 42 -10.14 -14.09 11.03
C GLY A 42 -10.02 -12.58 10.95
N ARG A 43 -9.20 -12.12 10.01
CA ARG A 43 -8.82 -10.73 9.83
C ARG A 43 -8.73 -10.39 8.36
N ILE A 44 -9.28 -9.23 8.01
CA ILE A 44 -9.13 -8.60 6.70
C ILE A 44 -8.45 -7.27 6.92
N SER A 45 -7.42 -6.97 6.14
CA SER A 45 -6.77 -5.67 6.13
C SER A 45 -6.57 -5.21 4.69
N ALA A 46 -6.86 -3.95 4.43
CA ALA A 46 -6.49 -3.30 3.19
C ALA A 46 -5.76 -2.00 3.51
N ASP A 47 -4.68 -1.73 2.80
CA ASP A 47 -3.98 -0.47 2.82
C ASP A 47 -3.70 -0.03 1.38
N PHE A 48 -3.82 1.27 1.15
CA PHE A 48 -3.50 1.87 -0.12
C PHE A 48 -2.64 3.10 0.15
N GLU A 49 -1.65 3.30 -0.69
CA GLU A 49 -0.76 4.44 -0.69
C GLU A 49 -0.84 5.08 -2.08
N ALA A 50 -1.22 6.34 -2.16
CA ALA A 50 -1.18 7.13 -3.37
C ALA A 50 -0.13 8.22 -3.21
N LEU A 51 0.73 8.41 -4.20
CA LEU A 51 1.68 9.51 -4.25
C LEU A 51 1.57 10.24 -5.59
N TRP A 52 1.57 11.56 -5.50
CA TRP A 52 1.74 12.45 -6.63
C TRP A 52 3.10 13.10 -6.48
N ILE A 53 3.95 12.95 -7.51
CA ILE A 53 5.29 13.55 -7.55
C ILE A 53 5.33 14.48 -8.75
N GLU A 54 5.71 15.73 -8.52
CA GLU A 54 5.92 16.75 -9.55
C GLU A 54 7.36 17.26 -9.41
N THR A 55 8.09 17.35 -10.52
CA THR A 55 9.45 17.89 -10.55
C THR A 55 9.61 18.86 -11.71
N LYS A 56 10.43 19.88 -11.53
CA LYS A 56 10.88 20.75 -12.64
C LYS A 56 12.22 20.33 -13.22
N SER A 57 12.89 19.38 -12.57
CA SER A 57 14.19 18.87 -12.99
C SER A 57 14.02 17.73 -13.99
N GLU A 58 14.86 17.74 -15.03
CA GLU A 58 14.91 16.68 -16.05
C GLU A 58 15.38 15.34 -15.47
N VAL A 59 16.12 15.39 -14.36
CA VAL A 59 16.59 14.22 -13.62
C VAL A 59 16.01 14.26 -12.22
N LEU A 60 15.31 13.19 -11.83
CA LEU A 60 14.76 13.03 -10.49
C LEU A 60 15.71 12.15 -9.65
N PRO A 61 16.47 12.71 -8.69
CA PRO A 61 17.33 11.91 -7.82
C PRO A 61 16.54 10.84 -7.06
N PHE A 62 17.12 9.65 -6.96
CA PHE A 62 16.51 8.50 -6.30
C PHE A 62 16.13 8.81 -4.84
N GLU A 63 16.98 9.57 -4.13
CA GLU A 63 16.85 9.97 -2.74
C GLU A 63 15.72 10.97 -2.50
N LEU A 64 15.31 11.69 -3.55
CA LEU A 64 14.21 12.65 -3.47
C LEU A 64 12.86 11.98 -3.71
N ALA A 65 12.80 10.92 -4.50
CA ALA A 65 11.52 10.27 -4.85
C ALA A 65 11.35 8.86 -4.30
N ASP A 66 12.26 8.39 -3.42
CA ASP A 66 12.34 7.00 -2.94
C ASP A 66 12.29 6.00 -4.12
N GLY A 67 12.93 6.35 -5.23
CA GLY A 67 12.95 5.55 -6.46
C GLY A 67 11.64 5.50 -7.26
N ARG A 68 10.66 6.37 -6.96
CA ARG A 68 9.41 6.48 -7.73
C ARG A 68 9.55 7.48 -8.88
N PRO A 69 8.97 7.20 -10.06
CA PRO A 69 8.98 8.14 -11.18
C PRO A 69 8.09 9.37 -10.93
N GLU A 70 8.34 10.46 -11.66
CA GLU A 70 7.44 11.61 -11.71
C GLU A 70 6.03 11.19 -12.16
N GLY A 71 5.00 11.76 -11.52
CA GLY A 71 3.60 11.54 -11.83
C GLY A 71 2.84 10.81 -10.73
N ARG A 72 1.80 10.07 -11.14
CA ARG A 72 0.89 9.36 -10.23
C ARG A 72 1.42 7.96 -9.94
N ASN A 73 1.74 7.72 -8.69
CA ASN A 73 2.23 6.44 -8.19
C ASN A 73 1.30 5.92 -7.10
N GLY A 74 1.34 4.62 -6.86
CA GLY A 74 0.56 4.01 -5.80
C GLY A 74 0.94 2.58 -5.47
N ARG A 75 0.54 2.14 -4.29
CA ARG A 75 0.73 0.79 -3.79
C ARG A 75 -0.50 0.37 -3.01
N GLY A 76 -1.09 -0.76 -3.34
CA GLY A 76 -2.19 -1.36 -2.59
C GLY A 76 -1.80 -2.71 -2.04
N ASN A 77 -2.20 -3.01 -0.81
CA ASN A 77 -2.15 -4.36 -0.26
C ASN A 77 -3.52 -4.71 0.32
N LEU A 78 -4.02 -5.89 -0.02
CA LEU A 78 -5.20 -6.50 0.57
C LEU A 78 -4.77 -7.86 1.12
N ARG A 79 -5.10 -8.13 2.37
CA ARG A 79 -4.83 -9.39 3.04
C ARG A 79 -6.10 -9.86 3.73
N ALA A 80 -6.44 -11.13 3.51
CA ALA A 80 -7.52 -11.81 4.21
C ALA A 80 -6.99 -13.11 4.79
N ASP A 81 -7.15 -13.28 6.09
CA ASP A 81 -6.91 -14.52 6.82
C ASP A 81 -8.26 -14.97 7.37
N TYR A 82 -8.74 -16.16 6.98
CA TYR A 82 -10.04 -16.68 7.38
C TYR A 82 -9.94 -18.12 7.88
N ARG A 83 -10.52 -18.38 9.06
CA ARG A 83 -10.63 -19.71 9.66
C ARG A 83 -12.01 -20.27 9.32
N ILE A 84 -12.04 -21.25 8.44
CA ILE A 84 -13.28 -21.90 7.97
C ILE A 84 -13.81 -22.87 9.03
N GLY A 85 -12.93 -23.51 9.79
CA GLY A 85 -13.28 -24.42 10.88
C GLY A 85 -12.12 -24.66 11.84
N GLY A 86 -12.22 -25.72 12.67
CA GLY A 86 -11.17 -26.13 13.60
C GLY A 86 -9.80 -26.35 12.95
N ASN A 87 -9.86 -26.90 11.74
CA ASN A 87 -8.76 -27.56 11.06
C ASN A 87 -8.47 -26.98 9.67
N LEU A 88 -9.16 -25.90 9.28
CA LEU A 88 -9.08 -25.34 7.93
C LEU A 88 -8.90 -23.83 7.98
N THR A 89 -7.84 -23.35 7.34
CA THR A 89 -7.52 -21.92 7.22
C THR A 89 -7.30 -21.54 5.77
N ALA A 90 -7.85 -20.40 5.36
CA ALA A 90 -7.64 -19.80 4.05
C ALA A 90 -6.94 -18.45 4.21
N ARG A 91 -5.99 -18.17 3.33
CA ARG A 91 -5.28 -16.90 3.23
C ARG A 91 -5.33 -16.39 1.81
N ALA A 92 -5.60 -15.10 1.65
CA ALA A 92 -5.49 -14.40 0.39
C ALA A 92 -4.66 -13.13 0.58
N VAL A 93 -3.72 -12.90 -0.33
CA VAL A 93 -2.92 -11.68 -0.40
C VAL A 93 -3.00 -11.16 -1.83
N TYR A 94 -3.34 -9.89 -1.96
CA TYR A 94 -3.35 -9.18 -3.22
C TYR A 94 -2.51 -7.91 -3.10
N THR A 95 -1.55 -7.74 -3.99
CA THR A 95 -0.69 -6.56 -4.05
C THR A 95 -0.88 -5.87 -5.39
N LEU A 96 -1.01 -4.55 -5.34
CA LEU A 96 -1.11 -3.65 -6.48
C LEU A 96 0.07 -2.69 -6.44
N ARG A 97 0.75 -2.51 -7.58
CA ARG A 97 1.74 -1.45 -7.77
C ARG A 97 1.37 -0.64 -9.00
N LEU A 98 1.32 0.67 -8.81
CA LEU A 98 1.08 1.67 -9.84
C LEU A 98 2.32 2.56 -9.87
N ASP A 99 3.08 2.51 -10.95
CA ASP A 99 4.18 3.44 -11.20
C ASP A 99 3.79 4.29 -12.40
N ALA A 100 4.06 5.60 -12.36
CA ALA A 100 3.80 6.46 -13.50
C ALA A 100 4.57 5.97 -14.73
N ASN A 101 3.93 6.04 -15.90
CA ASN A 101 4.47 5.59 -17.19
C ASN A 101 4.82 4.09 -17.25
N ARG A 102 4.27 3.26 -16.34
CA ARG A 102 4.41 1.80 -16.37
C ARG A 102 3.05 1.13 -16.25
N ALA A 103 2.94 -0.08 -16.79
CA ALA A 103 1.76 -0.90 -16.60
C ALA A 103 1.59 -1.26 -15.11
N ALA A 104 0.34 -1.30 -14.66
CA ALA A 104 0.02 -1.72 -13.30
C ALA A 104 0.43 -3.18 -13.09
N VAL A 105 1.06 -3.46 -11.94
CA VAL A 105 1.48 -4.82 -11.55
C VAL A 105 0.52 -5.34 -10.49
N HIS A 106 -0.06 -6.50 -10.76
CA HIS A 106 -1.03 -7.17 -9.90
C HIS A 106 -0.49 -8.53 -9.49
N ILE A 107 -0.43 -8.79 -8.18
CA ILE A 107 0.05 -10.07 -7.66
C ILE A 107 -0.99 -10.60 -6.69
N ALA A 108 -1.58 -11.74 -7.00
CA ALA A 108 -2.53 -12.45 -6.15
C ALA A 108 -1.92 -13.78 -5.68
N ARG A 109 -2.04 -14.06 -4.38
CA ARG A 109 -1.69 -15.34 -3.79
C ARG A 109 -2.87 -15.81 -2.94
N VAL A 110 -3.27 -17.05 -3.14
CA VAL A 110 -4.29 -17.72 -2.35
C VAL A 110 -3.70 -19.02 -1.82
N GLU A 111 -3.91 -19.29 -0.53
CA GLU A 111 -3.40 -20.47 0.15
C GLU A 111 -4.51 -21.04 1.04
N VAL A 112 -4.66 -22.36 1.00
CA VAL A 112 -5.59 -23.08 1.88
C VAL A 112 -4.79 -24.16 2.59
N SER A 113 -4.85 -24.16 3.91
CA SER A 113 -4.14 -25.13 4.75
C SER A 113 -5.17 -25.92 5.55
N ALA A 114 -5.03 -27.25 5.51
CA ALA A 114 -5.80 -28.18 6.31
C ALA A 114 -4.86 -28.93 7.27
N PHE A 115 -5.31 -29.11 8.50
CA PHE A 115 -4.60 -29.87 9.54
C PHE A 115 -5.48 -31.06 9.93
N PHE A 116 -4.90 -32.26 9.94
CA PHE A 116 -5.62 -33.51 10.20
C PHE A 116 -5.09 -34.17 11.46
#